data_AF-A0A3C0JDN5-F1
#
_entry.id   AF-A0A3C0JDN5-F1
#
_cell.length_a   1.000
_cell.length_b   1.000
_cell.length_c   1.000
_cell.angle_alpha   90.00
_cell.angle_beta   90.00
_cell.angle_gamma   90.00
#
_symmetry.space_group_name_H-M   'P 1'
#
loop_
_entity.id
_entity.type
_entity.pdbx_description
1 polymer ?
#
loop_
_entity_poly.entity_id
_entity_poly.type
_entity_poly.pdbx_seq_one_letter_code
_entity_poly.pdbx_strand_id
1 'polypeptide(L)'
;MHAFDHPQAEDRDAAMADDIRALLAGHPDTRVIVLTGNMHAMTRRPPWTVTDADGRVIEPPVSMGRHLADLAPLSIQVDAVRGQFVACLRACKVTALLDRSGKAIAGLQETAADASAWDRVLTLPVLDA
;
A
#
# COMPACT_ATOMS: atom_id res chain seq x y z
N MET A 1 -0.79 -1.73 -20.74
CA MET A 1 -0.77 -1.11 -19.40
C MET A 1 0.14 -1.97 -18.55
N HIS A 2 1.28 -1.44 -18.13
CA HIS A 2 2.15 -2.15 -17.19
C HIS A 2 1.55 -1.98 -15.79
N ALA A 3 1.54 -3.05 -15.01
CA ALA A 3 1.03 -3.02 -13.64
C ALA A 3 1.96 -2.24 -12.68
N PHE A 4 3.22 -2.06 -13.08
CA PHE A 4 4.27 -1.38 -12.35
C PHE A 4 5.04 -0.46 -13.30
N ASP A 5 5.95 0.34 -12.74
CA ASP A 5 6.81 1.23 -13.50
C ASP A 5 7.53 0.48 -14.63
N HIS A 6 7.73 1.16 -15.75
CA HIS A 6 8.42 0.57 -16.89
C HIS A 6 9.82 0.14 -16.45
N PRO A 7 10.39 -0.98 -16.93
CA PRO A 7 11.73 -1.44 -16.50
C PRO A 7 12.89 -0.46 -16.75
N GLN A 8 12.61 0.61 -17.50
CA GLN A 8 13.56 1.69 -17.83
C GLN A 8 13.23 3.00 -17.08
N ALA A 9 12.13 3.03 -16.32
CA ALA A 9 11.81 4.15 -15.46
C ALA A 9 12.67 4.07 -14.20
N GLU A 10 12.97 5.24 -13.63
CA GLU A 10 13.56 5.34 -12.30
C GLU A 10 12.67 4.64 -11.27
N ASP A 11 13.29 4.00 -10.29
CA ASP A 11 12.57 3.33 -9.20
C ASP A 11 11.85 4.39 -8.36
N ARG A 12 10.56 4.56 -8.64
CA ARG A 12 9.72 5.57 -8.00
C ARG A 12 9.64 5.35 -6.49
N ASP A 13 9.63 4.12 -6.03
CA ASP A 13 9.54 3.79 -4.60
C ASP A 13 10.85 4.13 -3.87
N ALA A 14 12.00 3.94 -4.52
CA ALA A 14 13.29 4.42 -4.02
C ALA A 14 13.35 5.95 -3.96
N ALA A 15 12.94 6.65 -5.02
CA ALA A 15 12.95 8.12 -5.05
C ALA A 15 12.04 8.73 -3.96
N MET A 16 10.84 8.18 -3.76
CA MET A 16 9.96 8.61 -2.66
C MET A 16 10.58 8.37 -1.28
N ALA A 17 11.33 7.27 -1.11
CA ALA A 17 12.04 6.99 0.14
C ALA A 17 13.18 7.98 0.40
N ASP A 18 13.94 8.34 -0.64
CA ASP A 18 15.02 9.32 -0.54
C ASP A 18 14.51 10.71 -0.14
N ASP A 19 13.37 11.15 -0.68
CA ASP A 19 12.72 12.41 -0.28
C ASP A 19 12.35 12.41 1.22
N ILE A 20 11.82 11.29 1.73
CA ILE A 20 11.47 11.15 3.15
C ILE A 20 12.74 11.16 4.01
N ARG A 21 13.82 10.51 3.58
CA ARG A 21 15.10 10.53 4.29
C ARG A 21 15.69 11.94 4.34
N ALA A 22 15.66 12.67 3.22
CA ALA A 22 16.13 14.05 3.16
C ALA A 22 15.33 14.96 4.12
N LEU A 23 14.01 14.78 4.18
CA LEU A 23 13.14 15.50 5.12
C LEU A 23 13.52 15.22 6.58
N LEU A 24 13.67 13.95 6.95
CA LEU A 24 14.01 13.54 8.32
C LEU A 24 15.44 13.97 8.71
N ALA A 25 16.39 13.96 7.78
CA ALA A 25 17.75 14.43 8.01
C ALA A 25 17.79 15.95 8.28
N GLY A 26 16.96 16.73 7.58
CA GLY A 26 16.83 18.17 7.81
C GLY A 26 16.03 18.53 9.07
N HIS A 27 15.20 17.62 9.57
CA HIS A 27 14.27 17.86 10.67
C HIS A 27 14.11 16.64 11.60
N PRO A 28 15.14 16.27 12.38
CA PRO A 28 15.18 15.00 13.11
C PRO A 28 14.07 14.82 14.16
N ASP A 29 13.53 15.91 14.71
CA ASP A 29 12.46 15.87 15.70
C ASP A 29 11.04 15.91 15.09
N THR A 30 10.94 15.92 13.75
CA THR A 30 9.64 15.98 13.08
C THR A 30 9.00 14.62 12.99
N ARG A 31 7.71 14.56 13.34
CA ARG A 31 6.86 13.42 13.02
C ARG A 31 6.31 13.57 11.61
N VAL A 32 6.64 12.61 10.74
CA VAL A 32 6.17 12.58 9.36
C VAL A 32 4.99 11.61 9.24
N ILE A 33 3.92 12.06 8.59
CA ILE A 33 2.79 11.20 8.18
C ILE A 33 2.78 11.18 6.66
N VAL A 34 2.84 9.98 6.08
CA VAL A 34 2.82 9.77 4.63
C VAL A 34 1.49 9.14 4.23
N LEU A 35 0.77 9.80 3.32
CA LEU A 35 -0.42 9.25 2.69
C LEU A 35 -0.05 8.77 1.29
N THR A 36 -0.10 7.46 1.06
CA THR A 36 0.25 6.84 -0.22
C THR A 36 -0.62 5.61 -0.48
N GLY A 37 -0.52 5.02 -1.68
CA GLY A 37 -1.18 3.76 -2.00
C GLY A 37 -0.63 2.61 -1.16
N ASN A 38 -1.50 1.67 -0.75
CA ASN A 38 -1.12 0.57 0.15
C ASN A 38 0.14 -0.19 -0.31
N MET A 39 0.31 -0.41 -1.62
CA MET A 39 1.50 -1.09 -2.17
C MET A 39 2.81 -0.37 -1.82
N HIS A 40 2.84 0.97 -1.91
CA HIS A 40 4.01 1.77 -1.54
C HIS A 40 4.29 1.74 -0.03
N ALA A 41 3.25 1.56 0.79
CA ALA A 41 3.34 1.56 2.25
C ALA A 41 3.84 0.23 2.85
N MET A 42 3.95 -0.85 2.08
CA MET A 42 4.41 -2.16 2.59
C MET A 42 5.81 -2.02 3.20
N THR A 43 6.02 -2.47 4.43
CA THR A 43 7.34 -2.48 5.13
C THR A 43 8.00 -3.85 5.10
N ARG A 44 7.23 -4.88 4.77
CA ARG A 44 7.69 -6.27 4.60
C ARG A 44 7.33 -6.77 3.20
N ARG A 45 7.98 -7.87 2.80
CA ARG A 45 7.57 -8.57 1.57
C ARG A 45 6.15 -9.12 1.76
N PRO A 46 5.24 -8.92 0.80
CA PRO A 46 3.89 -9.47 0.91
C PRO A 46 3.93 -11.02 0.92
N PRO A 47 3.15 -11.68 1.80
CA PRO A 47 3.07 -13.14 1.85
C PRO A 47 2.27 -13.76 0.69
N TRP A 48 1.63 -12.94 -0.15
CA TRP A 48 0.90 -13.40 -1.33
C TRP A 48 1.71 -13.21 -2.62
N THR A 49 1.37 -14.02 -3.62
CA THR A 49 1.95 -13.95 -4.96
C THR A 49 1.43 -12.74 -5.72
N VAL A 50 2.33 -12.08 -6.45
CA VAL A 50 1.97 -11.03 -7.42
C VAL A 50 2.10 -11.61 -8.82
N THR A 51 1.13 -11.31 -9.68
CA THR A 51 1.14 -11.71 -11.09
C THR A 51 1.11 -10.50 -12.01
N ASP A 52 1.78 -10.59 -13.15
CA ASP A 52 1.68 -9.59 -14.21
C ASP A 52 0.33 -9.68 -14.98
N ALA A 53 0.20 -8.87 -16.02
CA ALA A 53 -1.01 -8.84 -16.86
C ALA A 53 -1.25 -10.14 -17.65
N ASP A 54 -0.20 -10.96 -17.85
CA ASP A 54 -0.27 -12.25 -18.53
C ASP A 54 -0.48 -13.42 -17.53
N GLY A 55 -0.61 -13.11 -16.23
CA GLY A 55 -0.76 -14.11 -15.18
C GLY A 55 0.54 -14.79 -14.75
N ARG A 56 1.71 -14.30 -15.19
CA ARG A 56 3.01 -14.83 -14.75
C ARG A 56 3.31 -14.33 -13.35
N VAL A 57 3.79 -15.23 -12.49
CA VAL A 57 4.29 -14.87 -11.17
C VAL A 57 5.52 -13.97 -11.32
N ILE A 58 5.49 -12.82 -10.66
CA ILE A 58 6.58 -11.84 -10.63
C ILE A 58 6.95 -11.51 -9.20
N GLU A 59 8.20 -11.09 -9.00
CA GLU A 59 8.60 -10.49 -7.74
C GLU A 59 7.95 -9.09 -7.64
N PRO A 60 7.27 -8.76 -6.54
CA PRO A 60 6.80 -7.40 -6.32
C PRO A 60 7.98 -6.43 -6.26
N PRO A 61 7.88 -5.23 -6.85
CA PRO A 61 8.85 -4.17 -6.64
C PRO A 61 9.10 -3.91 -5.15
N VAL A 62 10.29 -3.40 -4.83
CA VAL A 62 10.59 -2.98 -3.47
C VAL A 62 9.79 -1.70 -3.20
N SER A 63 8.84 -1.77 -2.29
CA SER A 63 8.01 -0.63 -1.92
C SER A 63 8.81 0.42 -1.15
N MET A 64 8.35 1.68 -1.20
CA MET A 64 8.91 2.78 -0.41
C MET A 64 9.02 2.41 1.08
N GLY A 65 7.99 1.77 1.66
CA GLY A 65 8.02 1.32 3.04
C GLY A 65 9.12 0.28 3.34
N ARG A 66 9.48 -0.59 2.37
CA ARG A 66 10.58 -1.56 2.51
C ARG A 66 11.93 -0.87 2.40
N HIS A 67 12.06 0.16 1.56
CA HIS A 67 13.25 1.02 1.52
C HIS A 67 13.47 1.80 2.82
N LEU A 68 12.43 2.03 3.61
CA LEU A 68 12.45 2.77 4.87
C LEU A 68 12.36 1.85 6.11
N ALA A 69 12.47 0.53 5.95
CA ALA A 69 12.25 -0.42 7.05
C ALA A 69 13.22 -0.24 8.22
N ASP A 70 14.44 0.27 7.97
CA ASP A 70 15.43 0.65 8.98
C ASP A 70 14.97 1.79 9.89
N LEU A 71 14.06 2.65 9.42
CA LEU A 71 13.45 3.71 10.22
C LEU A 71 12.30 3.21 11.11
N ALA A 72 11.96 1.92 11.01
CA ALA A 72 10.85 1.27 11.72
C ALA A 72 9.52 2.08 11.68
N PRO A 73 9.04 2.51 10.49
CA PRO A 73 7.80 3.26 10.39
C PRO A 73 6.61 2.38 10.78
N LEU A 74 5.62 2.98 11.46
CA LEU A 74 4.32 2.35 11.63
C LEU A 74 3.56 2.40 10.30
N SER A 75 3.29 1.24 9.71
CA SER A 75 2.58 1.14 8.44
C SER A 75 1.15 0.64 8.59
N ILE A 76 0.20 1.37 8.01
CA ILE A 76 -1.24 1.11 8.11
C ILE A 76 -1.80 0.92 6.70
N GLN A 77 -2.31 -0.27 6.42
CA GLN A 77 -3.12 -0.53 5.23
C GLN A 77 -4.49 0.10 5.43
N VAL A 78 -4.99 0.86 4.46
CA VAL A 78 -6.39 1.31 4.45
C VAL A 78 -7.21 0.38 3.60
N ASP A 79 -8.32 -0.11 4.14
CA ASP A 79 -9.19 -1.05 3.47
C ASP A 79 -10.67 -0.73 3.69
N ALA A 80 -11.58 -1.38 2.95
CA ALA A 80 -13.02 -1.16 3.09
C ALA A 80 -13.81 -2.48 2.99
N VAL A 81 -14.90 -2.56 3.77
CA VAL A 81 -15.77 -3.75 3.81
C VAL A 81 -16.55 -3.92 2.51
N ARG A 82 -17.09 -2.82 1.98
CA ARG A 82 -17.87 -2.73 0.75
C ARG A 82 -17.88 -1.28 0.27
N GLY A 83 -18.29 -1.06 -0.99
CA GLY A 83 -18.38 0.28 -1.55
C GLY A 83 -17.98 0.32 -3.01
N GLN A 84 -17.61 1.50 -3.49
CA GLN A 84 -17.18 1.72 -4.86
C GLN A 84 -15.94 2.61 -4.87
N PHE A 85 -15.09 2.43 -5.88
CA PHE A 85 -13.93 3.27 -6.13
C PHE A 85 -13.83 3.60 -7.62
N VAL A 86 -13.11 4.65 -7.97
CA VAL A 86 -12.82 4.96 -9.37
C VAL A 86 -11.52 4.29 -9.76
N ALA A 87 -11.56 3.47 -10.81
CA ALA A 87 -10.39 2.83 -11.39
C ALA A 87 -10.21 3.31 -12.83
N CYS A 88 -8.97 3.67 -13.20
CA CYS A 88 -8.63 4.12 -14.55
C CYS A 88 -7.66 3.13 -15.21
N LEU A 89 -8.18 1.97 -15.62
CA LEU A 89 -7.38 0.99 -16.37
C LEU A 89 -7.30 1.38 -17.86
N ARG A 90 -8.36 1.10 -18.63
CA ARG A 90 -8.52 1.58 -20.02
C ARG A 90 -9.39 2.83 -20.13
N ALA A 91 -10.31 2.99 -19.19
CA ALA A 91 -11.17 4.15 -19.01
C ALA A 91 -11.48 4.28 -17.52
N CYS A 92 -11.66 5.52 -17.04
CA CYS A 92 -12.04 5.76 -15.66
C CYS A 92 -13.50 5.36 -15.43
N LYS A 93 -13.73 4.42 -14.51
CA LYS A 93 -15.07 3.92 -14.19
C LYS A 93 -15.22 3.71 -12.69
N VAL A 94 -16.43 3.97 -12.21
CA VAL A 94 -16.86 3.51 -10.89
C VAL A 94 -16.86 1.99 -10.91
N THR A 95 -16.09 1.39 -10.00
CA THR A 95 -15.88 -0.04 -9.86
C THR A 95 -16.32 -0.43 -8.46
N ALA A 96 -17.16 -1.47 -8.36
CA ALA A 96 -17.57 -1.99 -7.07
C ALA A 96 -16.39 -2.71 -6.39
N LEU A 97 -16.24 -2.52 -5.08
CA LEU A 97 -15.38 -3.36 -4.27
C LEU A 97 -16.01 -4.74 -4.11
N LEU A 98 -15.17 -5.76 -3.95
CA LEU A 98 -15.63 -7.08 -3.52
C LEU A 98 -16.18 -6.97 -2.09
N ASP A 99 -17.44 -7.36 -1.89
CA ASP A 99 -18.09 -7.30 -0.58
C ASP A 99 -17.47 -8.32 0.39
N ARG A 100 -17.01 -7.83 1.54
CA ARG A 100 -16.39 -8.61 2.62
C ARG A 100 -17.13 -8.48 3.96
N SER A 101 -18.41 -8.11 3.94
CA SER A 101 -19.24 -7.88 5.14
C SER A 101 -19.33 -9.07 6.11
N GLY A 102 -19.01 -10.30 5.66
CA GLY A 102 -18.94 -11.49 6.53
C GLY A 102 -17.54 -11.83 7.07
N LYS A 103 -16.50 -11.04 6.75
CA LYS A 103 -15.09 -11.35 7.04
C LYS A 103 -14.31 -10.20 7.67
N ALA A 104 -14.75 -8.96 7.46
CA ALA A 104 -14.04 -7.77 7.92
C ALA A 104 -14.82 -7.02 9.01
N ILE A 105 -14.12 -6.57 10.05
CA ILE A 105 -14.66 -5.73 11.12
C ILE A 105 -14.17 -4.30 10.85
N ALA A 106 -15.06 -3.31 10.87
CA ALA A 106 -14.64 -1.90 10.75
C ALA A 106 -13.79 -1.47 11.95
N GLY A 107 -12.80 -0.61 11.71
CA GLY A 107 -11.88 -0.12 12.74
C GLY A 107 -10.42 -0.39 12.42
N LEU A 108 -9.54 -0.06 13.38
CA LEU A 108 -8.11 -0.30 13.30
C LEU A 108 -7.77 -1.62 13.99
N GLN A 109 -7.09 -2.52 13.30
CA GLN A 109 -6.62 -3.79 13.83
C GLN A 109 -5.12 -3.97 13.62
N GLU A 110 -4.47 -4.62 14.56
CA GLU A 110 -3.09 -5.09 14.38
C GLU A 110 -3.07 -6.35 13.51
N THR A 111 -2.01 -6.49 12.72
CA THR A 111 -1.78 -7.70 11.93
C THR A 111 -0.56 -8.44 12.42
N ALA A 112 -0.64 -9.77 12.39
CA ALA A 112 0.53 -10.61 12.64
C ALA A 112 1.60 -10.37 11.55
N ALA A 113 2.86 -10.28 11.98
CA ALA A 113 3.99 -9.89 11.11
C ALA A 113 4.27 -10.88 9.98
N ASP A 114 3.92 -12.16 10.17
CA ASP A 114 4.03 -13.24 9.18
C ASP A 114 2.83 -13.29 8.21
N ALA A 115 1.71 -12.68 8.60
CA ALA A 115 0.47 -12.67 7.83
C ALA A 115 0.30 -11.40 6.96
N SER A 116 1.12 -10.36 7.15
CA SER A 116 0.90 -9.04 6.54
C SER A 116 2.16 -8.28 6.19
N ALA A 117 2.09 -7.56 5.06
CA ALA A 117 3.12 -6.61 4.63
C ALA A 117 3.07 -5.26 5.38
N TRP A 118 1.98 -5.01 6.13
CA TRP A 118 1.74 -3.81 6.94
C TRP A 118 1.63 -4.20 8.42
N ASP A 119 1.73 -3.24 9.34
CA ASP A 119 1.64 -3.49 10.79
C ASP A 119 0.20 -3.50 11.27
N ARG A 120 -0.66 -2.71 10.61
CA ARG A 120 -2.07 -2.56 10.94
C ARG A 120 -2.93 -2.47 9.69
N VAL A 121 -4.21 -2.78 9.85
CA VAL A 121 -5.25 -2.52 8.86
C VAL A 121 -6.28 -1.59 9.47
N LEU A 122 -6.59 -0.50 8.77
CA LEU A 122 -7.73 0.35 9.04
C LEU A 122 -8.84 -0.02 8.06
N THR A 123 -9.83 -0.75 8.52
CA THR A 123 -11.04 -1.04 7.75
C THR A 123 -12.03 0.10 7.94
N LEU A 124 -12.30 0.84 6.86
CA LEU A 124 -13.20 1.99 6.89
C LEU A 124 -14.64 1.56 7.23
N PRO A 125 -15.37 2.39 8.00
CA PRO A 125 -16.77 2.14 8.28
C PRO A 125 -17.59 2.25 6.98
N VAL A 126 -18.72 1.54 6.95
CA VAL A 126 -19.72 1.81 5.92
C VAL A 126 -20.43 3.09 6.31
N LEU A 127 -20.38 4.09 5.44
CA LEU A 127 -21.17 5.30 5.61
C LEU A 127 -22.57 5.02 5.12
N ASP A 128 -23.57 5.22 5.98
CA ASP A 128 -24.96 5.28 5.54
C ASP A 128 -25.15 6.58 4.74
N ALA A 129 -25.79 6.46 3.58
CA ALA A 129 -26.04 7.58 2.67
C ALA A 129 -27.20 8.47 3.12
#